data_AF-A0A118HM89-F1
#
_entry.id   AF-A0A118HM89-F1
#
_cell.length_a   1.000
_cell.length_b   1.000
_cell.length_c   1.000
_cell.angle_alpha   90.00
_cell.angle_beta   90.00
_cell.angle_gamma   90.00
#
_symmetry.space_group_name_H-M   'P 1'
#
loop_
_entity.id
_entity.type
_entity.pdbx_description
1 polymer ?
#
loop_
_entity_poly.entity_id
_entity_poly.type
_entity_poly.pdbx_seq_one_letter_code
_entity_poly.pdbx_strand_id
1 'polypeptide(L)'
;MTTAIDLRERHDCWVAMSDLFVDNEVDYAYVAASLRKRCPNLSHAALEAAFFDKVAPVLGSNLLTPIPLVWLAFADEDVIREISFWLDQQQASAFSRFEARCRRAICRRRCIFRSVWRQLDRELMALRAT
;
A
#
# COMPACT_ATOMS: atom_id res chain seq x y z
N MET A 1 16.93 -10.25 -10.01
CA MET A 1 17.74 -9.90 -8.83
C MET A 1 17.28 -8.53 -8.36
N THR A 2 16.64 -8.47 -7.19
CA THR A 2 16.27 -7.22 -6.53
C THR A 2 17.55 -6.54 -6.01
N THR A 3 17.82 -5.29 -6.37
CA THR A 3 18.95 -4.53 -5.84
C THR A 3 18.57 -3.87 -4.51
N ALA A 4 19.55 -3.48 -3.69
CA ALA A 4 19.30 -2.81 -2.41
C ALA A 4 18.58 -1.46 -2.59
N ILE A 5 18.88 -0.74 -3.68
CA ILE A 5 18.21 0.52 -4.06
C ILE A 5 16.74 0.26 -4.39
N ASP A 6 16.46 -0.79 -5.18
CA ASP A 6 15.12 -1.20 -5.57
C ASP A 6 14.29 -1.71 -4.37
N LEU A 7 14.93 -2.28 -3.34
CA LEU A 7 14.26 -2.65 -2.09
C LEU A 7 13.89 -1.43 -1.23
N ARG A 8 14.83 -0.51 -1.03
CA ARG A 8 14.58 0.74 -0.29
C ARG A 8 13.47 1.55 -0.92
N GLU A 9 13.51 1.70 -2.24
CA GLU A 9 12.48 2.44 -2.98
C GLU A 9 11.10 1.82 -2.80
N ARG A 10 10.99 0.49 -2.83
CA ARG A 10 9.71 -0.19 -2.53
C ARG A 10 9.21 0.08 -1.12
N HIS A 11 10.08 0.06 -0.12
CA HIS A 11 9.72 0.35 1.27
C HIS A 11 9.20 1.78 1.39
N ASP A 12 9.89 2.73 0.77
CA ASP A 12 9.46 4.12 0.71
C ASP A 12 8.06 4.29 0.09
N CYS A 13 7.71 3.47 -0.91
CA CYS A 13 6.35 3.50 -1.47
C CYS A 13 5.31 2.92 -0.54
N TRP A 14 5.66 1.88 0.24
CA TRP A 14 4.74 1.29 1.20
C TRP A 14 4.38 2.29 2.29
N VAL A 15 5.39 3.02 2.79
CA VAL A 15 5.19 4.12 3.72
C VAL A 15 4.34 5.21 3.09
N ALA A 16 4.66 5.70 1.89
CA ALA A 16 3.83 6.72 1.26
C ALA A 16 2.37 6.26 1.06
N MET A 17 2.13 4.98 0.79
CA MET A 17 0.78 4.42 0.67
C MET A 17 0.09 4.15 2.01
N SER A 18 0.80 4.10 3.14
CA SER A 18 0.16 3.88 4.44
C SER A 18 -0.73 5.05 4.86
N ASP A 19 -0.42 6.26 4.38
CA ASP A 19 -1.23 7.47 4.60
C ASP A 19 -2.67 7.33 4.06
N LEU A 20 -2.92 6.41 3.12
CA LEU A 20 -4.26 6.08 2.61
C LEU A 20 -5.15 5.33 3.63
N PHE A 21 -4.55 4.84 4.73
CA PHE A 21 -5.19 3.99 5.73
C PHE A 21 -5.17 4.61 7.13
N VAL A 22 -4.79 5.89 7.22
CA VAL A 22 -4.87 6.71 8.44
C VAL A 22 -6.35 7.10 8.66
N ASP A 23 -6.79 7.23 9.91
CA ASP A 23 -8.19 7.49 10.26
C ASP A 23 -8.51 9.00 10.16
N ASN A 24 -8.25 9.58 8.98
CA ASN A 24 -8.51 10.98 8.64
C ASN A 24 -8.93 11.12 7.17
N GLU A 25 -9.27 12.34 6.75
CA GLU A 25 -9.52 12.62 5.34
C GLU A 25 -8.21 12.46 4.55
N VAL A 26 -8.26 11.59 3.53
CA VAL A 26 -7.08 11.24 2.74
C VAL A 26 -6.74 12.37 1.76
N ASP A 27 -5.56 12.97 1.90
CA ASP A 27 -5.00 13.89 0.91
C ASP A 27 -4.33 13.10 -0.23
N TYR A 28 -5.12 12.74 -1.24
CA TYR A 28 -4.65 11.96 -2.39
C TYR A 28 -3.58 12.68 -3.22
N ALA A 29 -3.62 14.03 -3.29
CA ALA A 29 -2.65 14.82 -4.04
C ALA A 29 -1.29 14.78 -3.35
N TYR A 30 -1.27 14.94 -2.02
CA TYR A 30 -0.06 14.77 -1.22
C TYR A 30 0.52 13.36 -1.37
N VAL A 31 -0.30 12.31 -1.26
CA VAL A 31 0.16 10.92 -1.39
C VAL A 31 0.72 10.66 -2.79
N ALA A 32 0.06 11.15 -3.85
CA ALA A 32 0.56 11.01 -5.22
C ALA A 32 1.91 11.72 -5.42
N ALA A 33 2.06 12.95 -4.90
CA ALA A 33 3.31 13.69 -4.95
C ALA A 33 4.43 12.99 -4.17
N SER A 34 4.12 12.48 -2.98
CA SER A 34 5.02 11.70 -2.13
C SER A 34 5.52 10.45 -2.88
N LEU A 35 4.62 9.70 -3.53
CA LEU A 35 4.98 8.54 -4.34
C LEU A 35 5.90 8.89 -5.51
N ARG A 36 5.65 10.00 -6.20
CA ARG A 36 6.52 10.45 -7.31
C ARG A 36 7.91 10.85 -6.83
N LYS A 37 8.00 11.49 -5.65
CA LYS A 37 9.25 11.93 -5.06
C LYS A 37 10.07 10.78 -4.48
N ARG A 38 9.41 9.87 -3.75
CA ARG A 38 10.06 8.78 -3.00
C ARG A 38 10.30 7.54 -3.86
N CYS A 39 9.50 7.35 -4.91
CA CYS A 39 9.54 6.17 -5.77
C CYS A 39 9.55 6.50 -7.27
N PRO A 40 10.50 7.32 -7.74
CA PRO A 40 10.49 7.82 -9.11
C PRO A 40 10.61 6.71 -10.17
N ASN A 41 11.23 5.57 -9.85
CA ASN A 41 11.50 4.49 -10.80
C ASN A 41 10.38 3.44 -10.84
N LEU A 42 9.44 3.46 -9.89
CA LEU A 42 8.33 2.51 -9.90
C LEU A 42 7.30 2.90 -10.98
N SER A 43 7.05 1.95 -11.89
CA SER A 43 6.01 2.09 -12.90
C SER A 43 4.63 2.21 -12.25
N HIS A 44 3.66 2.75 -13.00
CA HIS A 44 2.29 2.86 -12.50
C HIS A 44 1.70 1.50 -12.12
N ALA A 45 1.94 0.48 -12.95
CA ALA A 45 1.52 -0.90 -12.66
C ALA A 45 2.22 -1.47 -11.41
N ALA A 46 3.48 -1.11 -11.16
CA ALA A 46 4.18 -1.53 -9.95
C ALA A 46 3.60 -0.86 -8.69
N LEU A 47 3.17 0.41 -8.78
CA LEU A 47 2.46 1.09 -7.70
C LEU A 47 1.10 0.44 -7.44
N GLU A 48 0.33 0.11 -8.48
CA GLU A 48 -0.95 -0.60 -8.33
C GLU A 48 -0.76 -1.96 -7.65
N ALA A 49 0.25 -2.73 -8.08
CA ALA A 49 0.58 -4.01 -7.48
C ALA A 49 1.08 -3.85 -6.02
N ALA A 50 1.83 -2.79 -5.71
CA ALA A 50 2.22 -2.50 -4.33
C ALA A 50 1.00 -2.24 -3.44
N PHE A 51 0.05 -1.42 -3.91
CA PHE A 51 -1.18 -1.13 -3.21
C PHE A 51 -2.02 -2.39 -2.96
N PHE A 52 -2.41 -3.10 -4.02
CA PHE A 52 -3.36 -4.22 -3.89
C PHE A 52 -2.75 -5.51 -3.34
N ASP A 53 -1.47 -5.77 -3.59
CA ASP A 53 -0.87 -7.06 -3.27
C ASP A 53 -0.03 -7.04 -1.99
N LYS A 54 0.24 -5.85 -1.42
CA LYS A 54 1.08 -5.66 -0.22
C LYS A 54 0.43 -4.73 0.81
N VAL A 55 0.19 -3.46 0.46
CA VAL A 55 -0.23 -2.44 1.45
C VAL A 55 -1.66 -2.66 1.91
N ALA A 56 -2.64 -2.71 1.00
CA ALA A 56 -4.05 -2.88 1.35
C ALA A 56 -4.37 -4.21 2.08
N PRO A 57 -3.75 -5.36 1.75
CA PRO A 57 -3.92 -6.59 2.53
C PRO A 57 -3.44 -6.52 3.99
N VAL A 58 -2.46 -5.66 4.28
CA VAL A 58 -1.84 -5.55 5.61
C VAL A 58 -2.51 -4.43 6.41
N LEU A 59 -2.57 -3.22 5.84
CA LEU A 59 -3.08 -2.02 6.53
C LEU A 59 -4.58 -1.80 6.34
N GLY A 60 -5.19 -2.41 5.33
CA GLY A 60 -6.59 -2.19 4.99
C GLY A 60 -7.59 -2.67 6.04
N SER A 61 -7.16 -3.46 7.02
CA SER A 61 -7.97 -3.78 8.20
C SER A 61 -8.31 -2.53 9.02
N ASN A 62 -7.47 -1.49 9.02
CA ASN A 62 -7.71 -0.28 9.80
C ASN A 62 -8.99 0.43 9.36
N LEU A 63 -9.29 0.42 8.06
CA LEU A 63 -10.54 0.96 7.50
C LEU A 63 -11.78 0.09 7.82
N LEU A 64 -11.59 -1.09 8.42
CA LEU A 64 -12.62 -2.11 8.62
C LEU A 64 -12.82 -2.48 10.10
N THR A 65 -11.92 -2.04 10.99
CA THR A 65 -12.05 -2.24 12.43
C THR A 65 -12.99 -1.20 13.04
N PRO A 66 -13.94 -1.59 13.91
CA PRO A 66 -14.75 -0.63 14.63
C PRO A 66 -13.87 0.21 15.57
N ILE A 67 -13.87 1.52 15.30
CA ILE A 67 -13.29 2.66 16.05
C ILE A 67 -12.15 2.31 17.03
N PRO A 68 -10.89 2.34 16.58
CA PRO A 68 -9.76 2.56 17.47
C PRO A 68 -9.65 4.06 17.84
N LEU A 69 -8.82 4.40 18.84
CA LEU A 69 -8.35 5.78 19.01
C LEU A 69 -7.77 6.27 17.68
N VAL A 70 -8.05 7.54 17.33
CA VAL A 70 -7.59 8.20 16.10
C VAL A 70 -6.17 7.77 15.72
N TRP A 71 -6.01 7.05 14.62
CA TRP A 71 -4.69 6.77 14.06
C TRP A 71 -4.21 8.03 13.37
N LEU A 72 -3.26 8.74 13.98
CA LEU A 72 -2.74 10.01 13.45
C LEU A 72 -1.71 9.80 12.33
N ALA A 73 -0.93 8.73 12.39
CA ALA A 73 0.05 8.31 11.39
C ALA A 73 0.54 6.90 11.68
N PHE A 74 1.13 6.24 10.69
CA PHE A 74 1.97 5.07 10.91
C PHE A 74 3.44 5.49 11.04
N ALA A 75 4.21 4.80 11.89
CA ALA A 75 5.66 4.92 11.85
C ALA A 75 6.22 4.16 10.64
N ASP A 76 7.16 4.76 9.90
CA ASP A 76 7.78 4.18 8.71
C ASP A 76 8.31 2.76 8.98
N GLU A 77 9.00 2.56 10.10
CA GLU A 77 9.58 1.27 10.47
C GLU A 77 8.52 0.21 10.72
N ASP A 78 7.37 0.60 11.30
CA ASP A 78 6.27 -0.31 11.59
C ASP A 78 5.60 -0.78 10.30
N VAL A 79 5.34 0.14 9.35
CA VAL A 79 4.79 -0.20 8.02
C VAL A 79 5.70 -1.21 7.30
N ILE A 80 7.00 -0.92 7.27
CA ILE A 80 7.99 -1.77 6.61
C ILE A 80 8.04 -3.14 7.27
N ARG A 81 8.10 -3.18 8.61
CA ARG A 81 8.17 -4.41 9.39
C ARG A 81 6.93 -5.28 9.18
N GLU A 82 5.73 -4.71 9.28
CA GLU A 82 4.48 -5.47 9.17
C GLU A 82 4.27 -6.05 7.77
N ILE A 83 4.53 -5.25 6.72
CA ILE A 83 4.41 -5.73 5.35
C ILE A 83 5.47 -6.79 5.06
N SER A 84 6.72 -6.60 5.49
CA SER A 84 7.79 -7.59 5.30
C SER A 84 7.47 -8.90 6.03
N PHE A 85 7.06 -8.81 7.29
CA PHE A 85 6.65 -9.98 8.08
C PHE A 85 5.49 -10.72 7.42
N TRP A 86 4.48 -10.01 6.92
CA TRP A 86 3.37 -10.62 6.21
C TRP A 86 3.79 -11.29 4.89
N LEU A 87 4.76 -10.73 4.16
CA LEU A 87 5.32 -11.33 2.95
C LEU A 87 6.13 -12.60 3.25
N ASP A 88 6.86 -12.64 4.35
CA ASP A 88 7.63 -13.81 4.77
C ASP A 88 6.70 -14.94 5.25
N GLN A 89 5.69 -14.62 6.05
CA GLN A 89 4.72 -15.59 6.58
C GLN A 89 3.91 -16.29 5.49
N GLN A 90 3.76 -15.67 4.32
CA GLN A 90 3.11 -16.30 3.18
C GLN A 90 3.84 -17.54 2.70
N GLN A 91 5.16 -17.59 2.84
CA GLN A 91 5.97 -18.67 2.30
C GLN A 91 6.12 -19.83 3.29
N ALA A 92 5.62 -19.68 4.53
CA ALA A 92 5.73 -20.67 5.59
C ALA A 92 5.00 -21.99 5.26
N SER A 93 3.88 -21.94 4.52
CA SER A 93 3.11 -23.15 4.19
C SER A 93 2.28 -22.99 2.91
N ALA A 94 1.75 -24.11 2.37
CA ALA A 94 0.81 -24.07 1.25
C ALA A 94 -0.51 -23.37 1.61
N PHE A 95 -0.96 -23.54 2.86
CA PHE A 95 -2.16 -22.87 3.37
C PHE A 95 -1.95 -21.36 3.47
N SER A 96 -0.81 -20.90 4.01
CA SER A 96 -0.46 -19.47 4.10
C SER A 96 -0.39 -18.81 2.72
N ARG A 97 0.16 -19.50 1.71
CA ARG A 97 0.15 -19.03 0.31
C ARG A 97 -1.26 -18.90 -0.24
N PHE A 98 -2.12 -19.86 0.04
CA PHE A 98 -3.52 -19.84 -0.39
C PHE A 98 -4.29 -18.70 0.28
N GLU A 99 -4.16 -18.54 1.61
CA GLU A 99 -4.80 -17.46 2.36
C GLU A 99 -4.40 -16.10 1.80
N ALA A 100 -3.11 -15.87 1.55
CA ALA A 100 -2.67 -14.59 1.00
C ALA A 100 -3.14 -14.35 -0.44
N ARG A 101 -3.24 -15.41 -1.26
CA ARG A 101 -3.85 -15.29 -2.59
C ARG A 101 -5.33 -14.88 -2.48
N CYS A 102 -6.07 -15.48 -1.56
CA CYS A 102 -7.45 -15.09 -1.27
C CYS A 102 -7.55 -13.66 -0.76
N ARG A 103 -6.69 -13.25 0.18
CA ARG A 103 -6.67 -11.89 0.73
C ARG A 103 -6.40 -10.86 -0.35
N ARG A 104 -5.39 -11.06 -1.21
CA ARG A 104 -5.12 -10.19 -2.38
C ARG A 104 -6.30 -10.12 -3.33
N ALA A 105 -6.92 -11.26 -3.65
CA ALA A 105 -8.09 -11.31 -4.50
C ALA A 105 -9.29 -10.55 -3.90
N ILE A 106 -9.51 -10.67 -2.59
CA ILE A 106 -10.52 -9.91 -1.85
C ILE A 106 -10.20 -8.43 -1.91
N CYS A 107 -8.95 -8.01 -1.66
CA CYS A 107 -8.55 -6.61 -1.74
C CYS A 107 -8.81 -6.01 -3.12
N ARG A 108 -8.46 -6.74 -4.19
CA ARG A 108 -8.73 -6.32 -5.58
C ARG A 108 -10.22 -6.26 -5.92
N ARG A 109 -11.06 -7.07 -5.26
CA ARG A 109 -12.51 -7.11 -5.50
C ARG A 109 -13.30 -6.11 -4.65
N ARG A 110 -12.81 -5.74 -3.47
CA ARG A 110 -13.54 -4.83 -2.56
C ARG A 110 -13.64 -3.43 -3.14
N CYS A 111 -14.87 -2.90 -3.16
CA CYS A 111 -15.16 -1.58 -3.71
C CYS A 111 -14.38 -0.46 -3.00
N ILE A 112 -14.20 -0.53 -1.68
CA ILE A 112 -13.48 0.48 -0.89
C ILE A 112 -12.03 0.65 -1.37
N PHE A 113 -11.27 -0.44 -1.52
CA PHE A 113 -9.89 -0.32 -1.99
C PHE A 113 -9.80 0.10 -3.45
N ARG A 114 -10.77 -0.30 -4.28
CA ARG A 114 -10.86 0.18 -5.66
C ARG A 114 -11.17 1.67 -5.74
N SER A 115 -11.99 2.21 -4.84
CA SER A 115 -12.29 3.66 -4.80
C SER A 115 -11.10 4.46 -4.27
N VAL A 116 -10.38 3.95 -3.26
CA VAL A 116 -9.13 4.55 -2.77
C VAL A 116 -8.09 4.59 -3.91
N TRP A 117 -7.84 3.45 -4.56
CA TRP A 117 -6.91 3.40 -5.69
C TRP A 117 -7.32 4.33 -6.83
N ARG A 118 -8.60 4.38 -7.20
CA ARG A 118 -9.08 5.24 -8.29
C ARG A 118 -8.85 6.72 -8.01
N GLN A 119 -9.01 7.17 -6.77
CA GLN A 119 -8.74 8.55 -6.39
C GLN A 119 -7.24 8.85 -6.47
N LEU A 120 -6.40 7.96 -5.94
CA LEU A 120 -4.95 8.10 -6.05
C LEU A 120 -4.45 8.06 -7.51
N ASP A 121 -5.02 7.17 -8.33
CA ASP A 121 -4.68 7.03 -9.75
C ASP A 121 -4.92 8.32 -10.53
N ARG A 122 -6.04 9.00 -10.26
CA ARG A 122 -6.35 10.31 -10.88
C ARG A 122 -5.24 11.33 -10.60
N GLU A 123 -4.81 11.45 -9.35
CA GLU A 123 -3.75 12.37 -8.95
C GLU A 123 -2.39 11.96 -9.55
N LEU A 124 -2.08 10.66 -9.54
CA LEU A 124 -0.87 10.12 -10.17
C LEU A 124 -0.81 10.35 -11.69
N MET A 125 -1.96 10.45 -12.36
CA MET A 125 -2.06 10.79 -13.79
C MET A 125 -2.01 12.29 -14.03
N ALA A 126 -2.62 13.10 -13.17
CA ALA A 126 -2.55 14.56 -13.24
C ALA A 126 -1.10 15.07 -13.16
N LEU A 127 -0.30 14.49 -12.24
CA LEU A 127 1.12 14.79 -12.08
C LEU A 127 2.02 14.34 -13.24
N ARG A 128 1.51 13.53 -14.16
CA ARG A 128 2.25 13.11 -15.38
C ARG A 128 1.96 13.99 -16.58
N ALA A 129 0.84 14.70 -16.55
CA ALA A 129 0.43 15.61 -17.61
C ALA A 129 1.02 17.02 -17.43
N THR A 130 1.72 17.25 -16.32
CA THR A 130 2.44 18.48 -15.96
C THR A 130 3.94 18.31 -16.17
#